data_AF-A0AAN0M9P2-F1
#
_entry.id   AF-A0AAN0M9P2-F1
#
_cell.length_a   1.000
_cell.length_b   1.000
_cell.length_c   1.000
_cell.angle_alpha   90.00
_cell.angle_beta   90.00
_cell.angle_gamma   90.00
#
_symmetry.space_group_name_H-M   'P 1'
#
loop_
_entity.id
_entity.type
_entity.pdbx_description
1 polymer ?
#
loop_
_entity_poly.entity_id
_entity_poly.type
_entity_poly.pdbx_seq_one_letter_code
_entity_poly.pdbx_strand_id
1 'polypeptide(L)'
;MTGSAAAADDQTRYAGMMAGQPAITAADTAISSRTTPVSAANRPDQDAAMSQLLALISRAESPVHGYDSVHFGARIKPGKPPSQLTVAEIQARVRATPGQPHAIGRNQIIPATFNRLVSALGLSGDTVYDRPTQDRMGRYLIEEAGYARFIAGRMSHDAFMDRLAKVWAGLPMADGRSAYHRYAGNRATITRAEYASAIMTIFPMR
;
A
#
# COMPACT_ATOMS: atom_id res chain seq x y z
N MET A 1 -12.54 -3.10 -33.86
CA MET A 1 -12.19 -4.06 -32.78
C MET A 1 -10.69 -4.00 -32.53
N THR A 2 -10.18 -3.03 -31.77
CA THR A 2 -8.74 -2.93 -31.41
C THR A 2 -8.63 -2.06 -30.16
N GLY A 3 -8.54 -2.67 -28.98
CA GLY A 3 -8.45 -1.89 -27.73
C GLY A 3 -8.40 -2.73 -26.46
N SER A 4 -8.88 -3.98 -26.51
CA SER A 4 -8.97 -4.84 -25.31
C SER A 4 -7.65 -5.53 -24.93
N ALA A 5 -6.67 -5.62 -25.84
CA ALA A 5 -5.40 -6.29 -25.58
C ALA A 5 -4.37 -5.39 -24.87
N ALA A 6 -4.38 -4.07 -25.13
CA ALA A 6 -3.41 -3.14 -24.56
C ALA A 6 -3.62 -2.88 -23.05
N ALA A 7 -4.87 -2.92 -22.56
CA ALA A 7 -5.20 -2.69 -21.15
C ALA A 7 -4.80 -3.87 -20.24
N ALA A 8 -4.92 -5.11 -20.73
CA ALA A 8 -4.48 -6.30 -20.02
C ALA A 8 -2.95 -6.41 -19.94
N ASP A 9 -2.25 -5.92 -20.98
CA ASP A 9 -0.80 -5.94 -21.09
C ASP A 9 -0.14 -4.88 -20.17
N ASP A 10 -0.79 -3.71 -20.00
CA ASP A 10 -0.35 -2.68 -19.04
C ASP A 10 -0.51 -3.19 -17.61
N GLN A 11 -1.66 -3.78 -17.25
CA GLN A 11 -1.92 -4.29 -15.90
C GLN A 11 -1.01 -5.47 -15.49
N THR A 12 -0.55 -6.26 -16.45
CA THR A 12 0.43 -7.34 -16.23
C THR A 12 1.85 -6.78 -16.06
N ARG A 13 2.23 -5.73 -16.78
CA ARG A 13 3.47 -4.96 -16.53
C ARG A 13 3.43 -4.24 -15.18
N TYR A 14 2.28 -3.72 -14.79
CA TYR A 14 2.02 -3.15 -13.47
C TYR A 14 2.12 -4.17 -12.34
N ALA A 15 1.47 -5.32 -12.49
CA ALA A 15 1.61 -6.44 -11.57
C ALA A 15 3.07 -6.89 -11.54
N GLY A 16 3.79 -6.90 -12.66
CA GLY A 16 5.22 -7.20 -12.73
C GLY A 16 6.12 -6.14 -12.09
N MET A 17 5.79 -4.85 -12.11
CA MET A 17 6.55 -3.77 -11.46
C MET A 17 6.23 -3.62 -9.97
N MET A 18 4.97 -3.84 -9.58
CA MET A 18 4.49 -3.79 -8.20
C MET A 18 4.75 -5.11 -7.45
N ALA A 19 4.67 -6.26 -8.13
CA ALA A 19 5.09 -7.57 -7.60
C ALA A 19 6.58 -7.86 -7.83
N GLY A 20 7.21 -7.16 -8.77
CA GLY A 20 8.67 -7.16 -8.98
C GLY A 20 9.38 -6.04 -8.24
N GLN A 21 8.73 -5.39 -7.27
CA GLN A 21 9.50 -4.82 -6.17
C GLN A 21 10.32 -5.97 -5.60
N PRO A 22 11.67 -5.89 -5.58
CA PRO A 22 12.42 -6.89 -4.86
C PRO A 22 11.84 -6.94 -3.46
N ALA A 23 11.41 -8.12 -3.02
CA ALA A 23 11.48 -8.41 -1.60
C ALA A 23 12.85 -7.91 -1.17
N ILE A 24 12.86 -6.96 -0.25
CA ILE A 24 14.09 -6.40 0.32
C ILE A 24 15.08 -7.55 0.48
N THR A 25 16.23 -7.44 -0.20
CA THR A 25 17.19 -8.54 -0.37
C THR A 25 17.54 -9.20 0.96
N ALA A 26 18.02 -10.44 0.98
CA ALA A 26 18.36 -11.17 2.21
C ALA A 26 19.25 -10.40 3.22
N ALA A 27 20.02 -9.40 2.76
CA ALA A 27 20.77 -8.48 3.61
C ALA A 27 19.88 -7.58 4.52
N ASP A 28 18.67 -7.22 4.08
CA ASP A 28 17.70 -6.44 4.86
C ASP A 28 16.98 -7.33 5.92
N THR A 29 16.77 -8.62 5.65
CA THR A 29 16.16 -9.56 6.61
C THR A 29 17.08 -9.87 7.80
N ALA A 30 18.39 -10.02 7.55
CA ALA A 30 19.38 -10.36 8.57
C ALA A 30 19.60 -9.27 9.63
N ILE A 31 19.20 -8.03 9.35
CA ILE A 31 19.31 -6.89 10.29
C ILE A 31 18.11 -6.85 11.25
N SER A 32 16.93 -7.33 10.84
CA SER A 32 15.73 -7.38 11.68
C SER A 32 15.87 -8.32 12.88
N SER A 33 16.73 -9.35 12.77
CA SER A 33 17.01 -10.32 13.83
C SER A 33 17.89 -9.77 14.96
N ARG A 34 18.43 -8.54 14.80
CA ARG A 34 19.31 -7.88 15.78
C ARG A 34 18.66 -6.62 16.33
N THR A 35 17.45 -6.77 16.88
CA THR A 35 16.70 -5.63 17.43
C THR A 35 16.82 -5.62 18.95
N THR A 36 17.45 -4.57 19.47
CA THR A 36 17.37 -4.16 20.89
C THR A 36 15.91 -4.06 21.34
N PRO A 37 15.56 -4.42 22.58
CA PRO A 37 14.18 -4.36 23.02
C PRO A 37 13.66 -2.93 22.94
N VAL A 38 12.67 -2.70 22.07
CA VAL A 38 11.92 -1.45 22.04
C VAL A 38 11.19 -1.34 23.38
N SER A 39 11.57 -0.35 24.19
CA SER A 39 10.95 -0.08 25.49
C SER A 39 9.42 0.01 25.35
N ALA A 40 8.68 -0.66 26.23
CA ALA A 40 7.22 -0.69 26.21
C ALA A 40 6.57 0.70 26.25
N ALA A 41 7.26 1.69 26.83
CA ALA A 41 6.84 3.09 26.86
C ALA A 41 6.75 3.77 25.47
N ASN A 42 7.51 3.30 24.48
CA ASN A 42 7.49 3.87 23.13
C ASN A 42 6.44 3.22 22.21
N ARG A 43 5.82 2.09 22.60
CA ARG A 43 4.83 1.40 21.75
C ARG A 43 3.56 2.21 21.48
N PRO A 44 2.91 2.84 22.48
CA PRO A 44 1.70 3.62 22.25
C PRO A 44 1.92 4.76 21.25
N ASP A 45 3.04 5.47 21.36
CA ASP A 45 3.41 6.56 20.44
C ASP A 45 3.68 6.04 19.03
N GLN A 46 4.35 4.90 18.89
CA GLN A 46 4.60 4.26 17.59
C GLN A 46 3.30 3.77 16.94
N ASP A 47 2.38 3.20 17.72
CA ASP A 47 1.07 2.75 17.21
C ASP A 47 0.19 3.92 16.75
N ALA A 48 0.22 5.03 17.48
CA ALA A 48 -0.42 6.27 17.08
C ALA A 48 0.20 6.81 15.78
N ALA A 49 1.54 6.88 15.70
CA ALA A 49 2.24 7.35 14.51
C ALA A 49 1.99 6.47 13.28
N MET A 50 1.99 5.14 13.45
CA MET A 50 1.63 4.18 12.39
C MET A 50 0.20 4.40 11.89
N SER A 51 -0.74 4.66 12.80
CA SER A 51 -2.15 4.90 12.45
C SER A 51 -2.34 6.22 11.70
N GLN A 52 -1.61 7.27 12.09
CA GLN A 52 -1.56 8.54 11.37
C GLN A 52 -0.91 8.40 9.99
N LEU A 53 0.14 7.59 9.87
CA LEU A 53 0.79 7.30 8.59
C LEU A 53 -0.16 6.55 7.64
N LEU A 54 -0.91 5.57 8.12
CA LEU A 54 -1.98 4.93 7.35
C LEU A 54 -3.06 5.92 6.91
N ALA A 55 -3.43 6.87 7.77
CA ALA A 55 -4.38 7.92 7.42
C ALA A 55 -3.87 8.84 6.32
N LEU A 56 -2.59 9.21 6.35
CA LEU A 56 -1.92 9.98 5.30
C LEU A 56 -1.91 9.22 3.96
N ILE A 57 -1.53 7.94 3.97
CA ILE A 57 -1.56 7.08 2.78
C ILE A 57 -2.99 6.97 2.23
N SER A 58 -3.96 6.73 3.10
CA SER A 58 -5.38 6.65 2.72
C SER A 58 -5.91 7.93 2.11
N ARG A 59 -5.49 9.11 2.60
CA ARG A 59 -5.85 10.41 2.02
C ARG A 59 -5.31 10.55 0.60
N ALA A 60 -4.09 10.06 0.35
CA ALA A 60 -3.49 10.07 -0.98
C ALA A 60 -4.15 9.06 -1.94
N GLU A 61 -4.52 7.88 -1.46
CA GLU A 61 -5.00 6.79 -2.32
C GLU A 61 -6.52 6.74 -2.52
N SER A 62 -7.30 7.08 -1.51
CA SER A 62 -8.76 6.86 -1.51
C SER A 62 -9.48 7.90 -0.65
N PRO A 63 -9.49 9.19 -1.06
CA PRO A 63 -10.04 10.26 -0.25
C PRO A 63 -11.56 10.17 -0.03
N VAL A 64 -12.29 9.43 -0.88
CA VAL A 64 -13.77 9.42 -0.87
C VAL A 64 -14.36 8.19 -0.17
N HIS A 65 -13.91 6.99 -0.54
CA HIS A 65 -14.60 5.74 -0.15
C HIS A 65 -13.85 4.90 0.90
N GLY A 66 -12.63 5.30 1.29
CA GLY A 66 -11.86 4.66 2.35
C GLY A 66 -11.81 3.13 2.22
N TYR A 67 -12.17 2.42 3.30
CA TYR A 67 -12.16 0.95 3.36
C TYR A 67 -13.05 0.26 2.33
N ASP A 68 -14.04 0.96 1.77
CA ASP A 68 -14.94 0.43 0.75
C ASP A 68 -14.61 0.94 -0.65
N SER A 69 -13.43 1.53 -0.82
CA SER A 69 -12.97 2.03 -2.11
C SER A 69 -12.76 0.90 -3.10
N VAL A 70 -13.23 1.12 -4.32
CA VAL A 70 -13.03 0.25 -5.47
C VAL A 70 -12.42 1.14 -6.55
N HIS A 71 -11.43 0.62 -7.26
CA HIS A 71 -10.76 1.35 -8.32
C HIS A 71 -11.77 2.01 -9.27
N PHE A 72 -11.61 3.31 -9.53
CA PHE A 72 -12.56 4.11 -10.32
C PHE A 72 -12.84 3.53 -11.72
N GLY A 73 -11.81 2.97 -12.36
CA GLY A 73 -11.91 2.31 -13.67
C GLY A 73 -12.58 0.93 -13.68
N ALA A 74 -12.99 0.38 -12.54
CA ALA A 74 -13.65 -0.93 -12.48
C ALA A 74 -15.08 -0.83 -13.02
N ARG A 75 -15.35 -1.53 -14.14
CA ARG A 75 -16.68 -1.54 -14.78
C ARG A 75 -17.65 -2.45 -14.04
N ILE A 76 -17.17 -3.59 -13.55
CA ILE A 76 -17.97 -4.56 -12.79
C ILE A 76 -17.60 -4.43 -11.31
N LYS A 77 -18.49 -3.79 -10.54
CA LYS A 77 -18.29 -3.54 -9.12
C LYS A 77 -18.69 -4.74 -8.25
N PRO A 78 -18.14 -4.85 -7.03
CA PRO A 78 -18.63 -5.74 -5.99
C PRO A 78 -20.13 -5.62 -5.71
N GLY A 79 -20.78 -6.76 -5.48
CA GLY A 79 -22.19 -6.80 -5.06
C GLY A 79 -22.41 -6.38 -3.60
N LYS A 80 -21.33 -6.31 -2.82
CA LYS A 80 -21.30 -5.76 -1.46
C LYS A 80 -20.02 -4.93 -1.26
N PRO A 81 -20.00 -3.98 -0.30
CA PRO A 81 -18.82 -3.17 -0.03
C PRO A 81 -17.57 -4.01 0.26
N PRO A 82 -16.36 -3.58 -0.17
CA PRO A 82 -15.12 -4.30 0.10
C PRO A 82 -14.91 -4.75 1.54
N SER A 83 -15.29 -3.93 2.53
CA SER A 83 -15.16 -4.27 3.95
C SER A 83 -16.04 -5.45 4.42
N GLN A 84 -16.94 -5.92 3.57
CA GLN A 84 -17.83 -7.05 3.81
C GLN A 84 -17.49 -8.28 2.97
N LEU A 85 -16.50 -8.18 2.07
CA LEU A 85 -16.03 -9.31 1.27
C LEU A 85 -15.03 -10.15 2.06
N THR A 86 -15.03 -11.45 1.84
CA THR A 86 -13.93 -12.31 2.26
C THR A 86 -12.77 -12.26 1.27
N VAL A 87 -11.60 -12.68 1.71
CA VAL A 87 -10.41 -12.88 0.85
C VAL A 87 -10.76 -13.73 -0.38
N ALA A 88 -11.48 -14.84 -0.19
CA ALA A 88 -11.87 -15.73 -1.28
C ALA A 88 -12.84 -15.05 -2.26
N GLU A 89 -13.79 -14.25 -1.77
CA GLU A 89 -14.73 -13.51 -2.63
C GLU A 89 -14.02 -12.43 -3.46
N ILE A 90 -13.05 -11.72 -2.87
CA ILE A 90 -12.21 -10.75 -3.60
C ILE A 90 -11.42 -11.46 -4.70
N GLN A 91 -10.74 -12.56 -4.37
CA GLN A 91 -9.97 -13.33 -5.35
C GLN A 91 -10.86 -13.92 -6.46
N ALA A 92 -12.04 -14.43 -6.12
CA ALA A 92 -13.01 -14.95 -7.09
C ALA A 92 -13.48 -13.85 -8.04
N ARG A 93 -13.72 -12.64 -7.52
CA ARG A 93 -14.09 -11.48 -8.35
C ARG A 93 -13.00 -11.09 -9.33
N VAL A 94 -11.75 -11.05 -8.90
CA VAL A 94 -10.62 -10.77 -9.79
C VAL A 94 -10.58 -11.77 -10.95
N ARG A 95 -10.72 -13.07 -10.65
CA ARG A 95 -10.76 -14.13 -11.67
C ARG A 95 -11.96 -14.00 -12.63
N ALA A 96 -13.13 -13.64 -12.11
CA ALA A 96 -14.36 -13.53 -12.90
C ALA A 96 -14.42 -12.29 -13.79
N THR A 97 -13.53 -11.31 -13.60
CA THR A 97 -13.56 -10.03 -14.33
C THR A 97 -12.18 -9.70 -14.92
N PRO A 98 -11.66 -10.52 -15.85
CA PRO A 98 -10.33 -10.31 -16.42
C PRO A 98 -10.26 -8.99 -17.20
N GLY A 99 -9.09 -8.32 -17.13
CA GLY A 99 -8.79 -7.11 -17.89
C GLY A 99 -9.35 -5.80 -17.34
N GLN A 100 -10.02 -5.82 -16.17
CA GLN A 100 -10.37 -4.59 -15.45
C GLN A 100 -9.39 -4.33 -14.30
N PRO A 101 -9.25 -3.07 -13.83
CA PRO A 101 -8.47 -2.77 -12.64
C PRO A 101 -9.20 -3.22 -11.36
N HIS A 102 -8.45 -3.76 -10.39
CA HIS A 102 -8.99 -4.29 -9.13
C HIS A 102 -8.27 -3.77 -7.88
N ALA A 103 -7.66 -2.59 -7.94
CA ALA A 103 -7.21 -1.95 -6.71
C ALA A 103 -8.41 -1.78 -5.76
N ILE A 104 -8.25 -2.19 -4.50
CA ILE A 104 -9.37 -2.34 -3.57
C ILE A 104 -9.04 -1.88 -2.15
N GLY A 105 -10.03 -1.33 -1.49
CA GLY A 105 -9.98 -0.89 -0.10
C GLY A 105 -9.21 0.42 0.09
N ARG A 106 -8.99 0.74 1.36
CA ARG A 106 -8.45 2.02 1.86
C ARG A 106 -7.11 2.39 1.22
N ASN A 107 -6.28 1.39 0.98
CA ASN A 107 -4.90 1.55 0.53
C ASN A 107 -4.72 1.13 -0.95
N GLN A 108 -5.82 0.99 -1.71
CA GLN A 108 -5.84 0.63 -3.14
C GLN A 108 -4.90 -0.55 -3.49
N ILE A 109 -4.96 -1.63 -2.71
CA ILE A 109 -4.07 -2.78 -2.89
C ILE A 109 -4.45 -3.52 -4.18
N ILE A 110 -3.48 -3.73 -5.06
CA ILE A 110 -3.68 -4.46 -6.32
C ILE A 110 -3.66 -5.98 -6.12
N PRO A 111 -4.22 -6.80 -7.03
CA PRO A 111 -4.39 -8.25 -6.82
C PRO A 111 -3.11 -9.03 -6.50
N ALA A 112 -2.00 -8.75 -7.19
CA ALA A 112 -0.74 -9.45 -6.96
C ALA A 112 -0.22 -9.20 -5.53
N THR A 113 -0.21 -7.94 -5.11
CA THR A 113 0.15 -7.54 -3.74
C THR A 113 -0.83 -8.11 -2.71
N PHE A 114 -2.14 -8.09 -3.00
CA PHE A 114 -3.16 -8.66 -2.12
C PHE A 114 -2.90 -10.14 -1.83
N ASN A 115 -2.64 -10.95 -2.86
CA ASN A 115 -2.35 -12.39 -2.70
C ASN A 115 -1.05 -12.64 -1.92
N ARG A 116 -0.01 -11.82 -2.16
CA ARG A 116 1.24 -11.89 -1.40
C ARG A 116 1.00 -11.59 0.09
N LEU A 117 0.19 -10.58 0.39
CA LEU A 117 -0.15 -10.21 1.77
C LEU A 117 -1.01 -11.25 2.46
N VAL A 118 -1.98 -11.85 1.75
CA VAL A 118 -2.77 -12.99 2.26
C VAL A 118 -1.85 -14.12 2.71
N SER A 119 -0.86 -14.48 1.87
CA SER A 119 0.13 -15.51 2.21
C SER A 119 1.04 -15.09 3.37
N ALA A 120 1.60 -13.88 3.32
CA ALA A 120 2.55 -13.39 4.34
C ALA A 120 1.92 -13.22 5.73
N LEU A 121 0.62 -12.87 5.79
CA LEU A 121 -0.12 -12.66 7.03
C LEU A 121 -0.86 -13.91 7.52
N GLY A 122 -0.81 -15.01 6.76
CA GLY A 122 -1.50 -16.26 7.07
C GLY A 122 -3.02 -16.13 7.08
N LEU A 123 -3.59 -15.31 6.19
CA LEU A 123 -5.04 -15.10 6.11
C LEU A 123 -5.70 -16.26 5.36
N SER A 124 -6.81 -16.77 5.90
CA SER A 124 -7.62 -17.77 5.22
C SER A 124 -8.53 -17.13 4.18
N GLY A 125 -9.08 -17.95 3.27
CA GLY A 125 -10.10 -17.50 2.32
C GLY A 125 -11.35 -16.93 2.97
N ASP A 126 -11.68 -17.37 4.19
CA ASP A 126 -12.84 -16.93 4.97
C ASP A 126 -12.60 -15.63 5.75
N THR A 127 -11.36 -15.15 5.79
CA THR A 127 -11.03 -13.88 6.46
C THR A 127 -11.77 -12.75 5.78
N VAL A 128 -12.56 -11.99 6.55
CA VAL A 128 -13.27 -10.80 6.06
C VAL A 128 -12.27 -9.67 5.85
N TYR A 129 -12.34 -8.98 4.71
CA TYR A 129 -11.50 -7.83 4.36
C TYR A 129 -11.97 -6.54 5.05
N ASP A 130 -12.28 -6.65 6.33
CA ASP A 130 -12.75 -5.58 7.20
C ASP A 130 -11.64 -4.55 7.51
N ARG A 131 -11.97 -3.55 8.34
CA ARG A 131 -11.02 -2.48 8.68
C ARG A 131 -9.75 -3.01 9.34
N PRO A 132 -9.80 -3.87 10.38
CA PRO A 132 -8.60 -4.48 10.96
C PRO A 132 -7.74 -5.23 9.93
N THR A 133 -8.34 -5.99 9.03
CA THR A 133 -7.59 -6.75 8.02
C THR A 133 -6.90 -5.82 7.02
N GLN A 134 -7.60 -4.79 6.56
CA GLN A 134 -7.03 -3.76 5.68
C GLN A 134 -5.88 -2.98 6.34
N ASP A 135 -6.03 -2.62 7.61
CA ASP A 135 -4.98 -1.92 8.35
C ASP A 135 -3.78 -2.85 8.61
N ARG A 136 -3.99 -4.14 8.91
CA ARG A 136 -2.91 -5.12 9.06
C ARG A 136 -2.11 -5.27 7.77
N MET A 137 -2.78 -5.32 6.62
CA MET A 137 -2.15 -5.33 5.30
C MET A 137 -1.36 -4.04 5.03
N GLY A 138 -1.93 -2.86 5.34
CA GLY A 138 -1.25 -1.57 5.19
C GLY A 138 -0.01 -1.45 6.06
N ARG A 139 -0.11 -1.84 7.35
CA ARG A 139 1.02 -1.86 8.29
C ARG A 139 2.16 -2.74 7.78
N TYR A 140 1.83 -3.94 7.29
CA TYR A 140 2.83 -4.84 6.72
C TYR A 140 3.61 -4.19 5.57
N LEU A 141 2.93 -3.49 4.67
CA LEU A 141 3.58 -2.77 3.57
C LEU A 141 4.47 -1.60 4.06
N ILE A 142 4.04 -0.88 5.10
CA ILE A 142 4.83 0.20 5.71
C ILE A 142 6.11 -0.36 6.36
N GLU A 143 6.01 -1.51 7.04
CA GLU A 143 7.16 -2.21 7.61
C GLU A 143 8.16 -2.63 6.52
N GLU A 144 7.68 -3.22 5.42
CA GLU A 144 8.52 -3.55 4.25
C GLU A 144 9.16 -2.31 3.60
N ALA A 145 8.47 -1.17 3.63
CA ALA A 145 9.03 0.11 3.21
C ALA A 145 10.15 0.62 4.13
N GLY A 146 10.41 -0.03 5.26
CA GLY A 146 11.56 0.21 6.13
C GLY A 146 11.24 1.03 7.37
N TYR A 147 10.01 0.98 7.87
CA TYR A 147 9.57 1.69 9.07
C TYR A 147 10.50 1.47 10.27
N ALA A 148 10.86 0.22 10.58
CA ALA A 148 11.80 -0.10 11.66
C ALA A 148 13.17 0.61 11.50
N ARG A 149 13.70 0.72 10.28
CA ARG A 149 14.97 1.45 10.03
C ARG A 149 14.79 2.95 10.20
N PHE A 150 13.67 3.49 9.73
CA PHE A 150 13.33 4.89 9.84
C PHE A 150 13.17 5.34 11.30
N ILE A 151 12.36 4.64 12.10
CA ILE A 151 12.18 4.98 13.52
C ILE A 151 13.46 4.78 14.36
N ALA A 152 14.39 3.94 13.89
CA ALA A 152 15.71 3.75 14.50
C ALA A 152 16.75 4.81 14.06
N GLY A 153 16.37 5.80 13.26
CA GLY A 153 17.27 6.85 12.76
C GLY A 153 18.26 6.35 11.69
N ARG A 154 18.04 5.15 11.12
CA ARG A 154 18.90 4.54 10.09
C ARG A 154 18.41 4.81 8.66
N MET A 155 17.42 5.69 8.51
CA MET A 155 16.87 6.13 7.23
C MET A 155 16.36 7.55 7.41
N SER A 156 16.74 8.46 6.52
CA SER A 156 16.22 9.83 6.50
C SER A 156 14.74 9.85 6.15
N HIS A 157 14.01 10.91 6.55
CA HIS A 157 12.62 11.13 6.13
C HIS A 157 12.45 11.07 4.60
N ASP A 158 13.33 11.71 3.83
CA ASP A 158 13.20 11.72 2.36
C ASP A 158 13.30 10.32 1.73
N ALA A 159 14.29 9.54 2.17
CA ALA A 159 14.44 8.15 1.73
C ALA A 159 13.24 7.27 2.14
N PHE A 160 12.69 7.47 3.34
CA PHE A 160 11.51 6.73 3.78
C PHE A 160 10.27 7.10 2.95
N MET A 161 10.07 8.40 2.71
CA MET A 161 9.00 8.91 1.85
C MET A 161 9.07 8.35 0.43
N ASP A 162 10.25 8.30 -0.17
CA ASP A 162 10.42 7.73 -1.51
C ASP A 162 10.17 6.21 -1.54
N ARG A 163 10.49 5.49 -0.46
CA ARG A 163 10.17 4.06 -0.34
C ARG A 163 8.67 3.83 -0.23
N LEU A 164 7.96 4.65 0.54
CA LEU A 164 6.50 4.62 0.60
C LEU A 164 5.87 5.02 -0.75
N ALA A 165 6.40 6.02 -1.46
CA ALA A 165 5.92 6.43 -2.78
C ALA A 165 6.14 5.39 -3.88
N LYS A 166 7.05 4.45 -3.67
CA LYS A 166 7.14 3.24 -4.49
C LYS A 166 6.04 2.25 -4.18
N VAL A 167 5.40 2.25 -3.02
CA VAL A 167 4.30 1.32 -2.72
C VAL A 167 2.94 1.90 -3.15
N TRP A 168 2.73 3.21 -2.95
CA TRP A 168 1.46 3.88 -3.17
C TRP A 168 1.59 4.98 -4.23
N ALA A 169 0.82 4.84 -5.32
CA ALA A 169 0.96 5.68 -6.50
C ALA A 169 0.50 7.14 -6.27
N GLY A 170 -0.37 7.39 -5.31
CA GLY A 170 -0.83 8.71 -4.90
C GLY A 170 0.23 9.51 -4.14
N LEU A 171 1.28 8.87 -3.63
CA LEU A 171 2.38 9.55 -2.95
C LEU A 171 3.44 10.05 -3.96
N PRO A 172 3.97 11.27 -3.78
CA PRO A 172 5.00 11.83 -4.65
C PRO A 172 6.42 11.38 -4.27
N MET A 173 7.20 11.01 -5.28
CA MET A 173 8.66 10.93 -5.21
C MET A 173 9.27 12.33 -5.01
N ALA A 174 10.60 12.40 -4.82
CA ALA A 174 11.33 13.66 -4.67
C ALA A 174 11.10 14.67 -5.82
N ASP A 175 10.85 14.19 -7.04
CA ASP A 175 10.54 15.04 -8.21
C ASP A 175 9.06 15.50 -8.27
N GLY A 176 8.26 15.19 -7.25
CA GLY A 176 6.84 15.54 -7.15
C GLY A 176 5.90 14.62 -7.94
N ARG A 177 6.41 13.64 -8.69
CA ARG A 177 5.60 12.73 -9.49
C ARG A 177 5.35 11.42 -8.77
N SER A 178 4.32 10.70 -9.19
CA SER A 178 4.15 9.30 -8.79
C SER A 178 5.34 8.47 -9.30
N ALA A 179 5.79 7.49 -8.52
CA ALA A 179 6.73 6.46 -9.01
C ALA A 179 6.20 5.73 -10.26
N TYR A 180 4.87 5.76 -10.46
CA TYR A 180 4.16 5.12 -11.56
C TYR A 180 3.60 6.10 -12.58
N HIS A 181 4.16 7.31 -12.63
CA HIS A 181 3.76 8.31 -13.61
C HIS A 181 3.82 7.74 -15.04
N ARG A 182 2.80 8.05 -15.85
CA ARG A 182 2.56 7.59 -17.24
C ARG A 182 2.00 6.20 -17.44
N TYR A 183 1.91 5.41 -16.39
CA TYR A 183 1.18 4.16 -16.47
C TYR A 183 -0.28 4.43 -16.05
N ALA A 184 -1.28 3.82 -16.73
CA ALA A 184 -2.73 3.85 -16.44
C ALA A 184 -3.29 5.09 -15.69
N GLY A 185 -2.83 6.29 -16.04
CA GLY A 185 -3.30 7.55 -15.45
C GLY A 185 -2.81 7.85 -14.02
N ASN A 186 -1.86 7.09 -13.49
CA ASN A 186 -1.31 7.30 -12.15
C ASN A 186 -0.62 8.67 -12.02
N ARG A 187 -0.93 9.34 -10.91
CA ARG A 187 -0.40 10.64 -10.52
C ARG A 187 -0.34 10.74 -9.00
N ALA A 188 0.61 11.54 -8.51
CA ALA A 188 0.58 11.93 -7.12
C ALA A 188 -0.68 12.78 -6.87
N THR A 189 -1.34 12.54 -5.75
CA THR A 189 -2.59 13.21 -5.35
C THR A 189 -2.36 14.25 -4.26
N ILE A 190 -1.18 14.22 -3.64
CA ILE A 190 -0.65 15.25 -2.75
C ILE A 190 0.71 15.71 -3.28
N THR A 191 1.11 16.92 -2.93
CA THR A 191 2.44 17.46 -3.29
C THR A 191 3.53 16.93 -2.37
N ARG A 192 4.79 16.97 -2.83
CA ARG A 192 5.94 16.56 -2.01
C ARG A 192 6.07 17.39 -0.73
N ALA A 193 5.74 18.68 -0.79
CA ALA A 193 5.76 19.59 0.37
C ALA A 193 4.69 19.23 1.40
N GLU A 194 3.45 18.97 0.97
CA GLU A 194 2.39 18.49 1.87
C GLU A 194 2.75 17.15 2.49
N TYR A 195 3.35 16.25 1.69
CA TYR A 195 3.78 14.95 2.19
C TYR A 195 4.88 15.08 3.26
N ALA A 196 5.89 15.92 3.02
CA ALA A 196 6.97 16.17 3.97
C ALA A 196 6.43 16.79 5.28
N SER A 197 5.56 17.79 5.18
CA SER A 197 4.94 18.45 6.33
C SER A 197 4.15 17.45 7.20
N ALA A 198 3.36 16.58 6.58
CA ALA A 198 2.62 15.54 7.30
C ALA A 198 3.59 14.54 7.97
N ILE A 199 4.64 14.11 7.27
CA ILE A 199 5.65 13.20 7.83
C ILE A 199 6.39 13.82 9.02
N MET A 200 6.74 15.11 8.96
CA MET A 200 7.36 15.82 10.08
C MET A 200 6.41 16.00 11.27
N THR A 201 5.10 16.08 11.01
CA THR A 201 4.08 16.16 12.07
C THR A 201 3.94 14.82 12.80
N ILE A 202 3.97 13.71 12.06
CA ILE A 202 3.87 12.36 12.62
C ILE A 202 5.19 11.93 13.29
N PHE A 203 6.32 12.31 12.70
CA PHE A 203 7.67 11.94 13.13
C PHE A 203 8.54 13.18 13.28
N PRO A 204 8.34 13.99 14.34
CA PRO A 204 9.13 15.19 14.58
C PRO A 204 10.61 14.82 14.73
N MET A 205 11.48 15.66 14.17
CA MET A 205 12.92 15.54 14.39
C MET A 205 13.19 15.70 15.90
N ARG A 206 13.91 14.74 16.49
CA ARG A 206 14.36 14.79 17.88
C ARG A 206 15.76 15.38 17.97
#